data_AF-A0A2U3P0R1-F1
#
_entry.id   AF-A0A2U3P0R1-F1
#
_cell.length_a   1.000
_cell.length_b   1.000
_cell.length_c   1.000
_cell.angle_alpha   90.00
_cell.angle_beta   90.00
_cell.angle_gamma   90.00
#
_symmetry.space_group_name_H-M   'P 1'
#
loop_
_entity.id
_entity.type
_entity.pdbx_description
1 polymer ?
#
loop_
_entity_poly.entity_id
_entity_poly.type
_entity_poly.pdbx_seq_one_letter_code
_entity_poly.pdbx_strand_id
1 'polypeptide(L)' 'MRDLDAIDAELRLLSRAWRVARVVCERMPSTELIDQLLDERAAVAAAPLRR' A
#
# COMPACT_ATOMS: atom_id res chain seq x y z
N MET A 1 -6.22 -8.24 10.08
CA MET A 1 -6.10 -6.79 9.88
C MET A 1 -4.78 -6.36 10.47
N ARG A 2 -3.89 -5.81 9.63
CA ARG A 2 -2.65 -5.15 10.08
C ARG A 2 -3.00 -3.82 10.75
N ASP A 3 -2.08 -3.29 11.56
CA ASP A 3 -2.21 -1.92 12.07
C ASP A 3 -1.96 -0.88 10.97
N LEU A 4 -2.41 0.35 11.21
CA LEU A 4 -2.37 1.43 10.24
C LEU A 4 -0.92 1.85 9.89
N ASP A 5 -0.02 1.84 10.88
CA ASP A 5 1.36 2.26 10.72
C ASP A 5 2.16 1.28 9.85
N ALA A 6 1.93 -0.03 10.01
CA ALA A 6 2.51 -1.07 9.18
C ALA A 6 2.05 -0.96 7.72
N ILE A 7 0.74 -0.71 7.50
CA ILE A 7 0.19 -0.52 6.15
C ILE A 7 0.82 0.71 5.48
N ASP A 8 0.96 1.81 6.21
CA ASP A 8 1.60 3.03 5.69
C ASP A 8 3.10 2.85 5.37
N ALA A 9 3.82 2.09 6.21
CA ALA A 9 5.22 1.76 5.97
C ALA A 9 5.40 0.93 4.69
N GLU A 10 4.55 -0.08 4.48
CA GLU A 10 4.56 -0.93 3.28
C GLU A 10 4.20 -0.12 2.02
N LEU A 11 3.17 0.72 2.08
CA LEU A 11 2.79 1.59 0.96
C LEU A 11 3.92 2.55 0.57
N ARG A 12 4.64 3.12 1.54
CA ARG A 12 5.81 3.98 1.27
C ARG A 12 6.95 3.23 0.60
N LEU A 13 7.21 2.00 1.01
CA LEU A 13 8.23 1.14 0.40
C LEU A 13 7.87 0.81 -1.05
N LEU A 14 6.64 0.36 -1.29
CA LEU A 14 6.15 0.01 -2.62
C LEU A 14 6.15 1.23 -3.55
N SER A 15 5.75 2.42 -3.07
CA SER A 15 5.81 3.66 -3.85
C SER A 15 7.23 3.98 -4.34
N ARG A 16 8.24 3.78 -3.49
CA ARG A 16 9.66 3.98 -3.87
C ARG A 16 10.11 2.94 -4.89
N ALA A 17 9.81 1.67 -4.66
CA ALA A 17 10.14 0.59 -5.58
C ALA A 17 9.47 0.82 -6.96
N TRP A 18 8.22 1.28 -6.97
CA TRP A 18 7.48 1.56 -8.20
C TRP A 18 8.06 2.75 -8.97
N ARG A 19 8.52 3.80 -8.27
CA ARG A 19 9.24 4.92 -8.91
C ARG A 19 10.52 4.44 -9.61
N VAL A 20 11.27 3.51 -9.01
CA VAL A 20 12.48 2.93 -9.61
C VAL A 20 12.10 2.03 -10.79
N ALA A 21 11.13 1.14 -10.62
CA ALA A 21 10.67 0.22 -11.65
C ALA A 21 10.16 0.97 -12.90
N ARG A 22 9.50 2.12 -12.72
CA ARG A 22 9.09 2.99 -13.85
C ARG A 22 10.23 3.51 -14.71
N VAL A 23 11.43 3.64 -14.15
CA VAL A 23 12.60 4.15 -14.86
C VAL A 23 13.39 3.00 -15.49
N VAL A 24 13.40 1.84 -14.84
CA VAL A 24 14.28 0.71 -15.19
C VAL A 24 13.57 -0.36 -16.03
N CYS A 25 12.24 -0.51 -15.90
CA CYS A 25 11.49 -1.56 -16.55
C CYS A 25 10.76 -1.06 -17.80
N GLU A 26 10.90 -1.78 -18.91
CA GLU A 26 10.13 -1.53 -20.15
C GLU A 26 8.63 -1.83 -19.96
N ARG A 27 8.29 -2.71 -19.02
CA ARG A 27 6.91 -3.07 -18.67
C ARG A 27 6.62 -2.73 -17.22
N MET A 28 5.47 -2.09 -17.00
CA MET A 28 5.03 -1.69 -15.66
C MET A 28 4.75 -2.92 -14.78
N PRO A 29 5.26 -2.97 -13.53
CA PRO A 29 4.87 -4.00 -12.58
C PRO A 29 3.42 -3.84 -12.11
N SER A 30 2.79 -4.96 -11.72
CA SER A 30 1.41 -5.03 -11.21
C SER A 30 1.19 -4.10 -10.01
N THR A 31 -0.01 -3.52 -9.90
CA THR A 31 -0.45 -2.68 -8.77
C THR A 31 -1.35 -3.40 -7.78
N GLU A 32 -1.71 -4.67 -8.00
CA GLU A 32 -2.69 -5.40 -7.19
C GLU A 32 -2.40 -5.36 -5.68
N LEU A 33 -1.13 -5.48 -5.30
CA LEU A 33 -0.73 -5.41 -3.89
C LEU A 33 -0.90 -4.01 -3.30
N ILE A 34 -0.67 -2.95 -4.10
CA ILE A 34 -0.90 -1.56 -3.68
C ILE A 34 -2.39 -1.35 -3.47
N ASP A 35 -3.22 -1.83 -4.40
CA ASP A 35 -4.67 -1.70 -4.33
C ASP A 35 -5.22 -2.40 -3.09
N GLN A 36 -4.77 -3.64 -2.81
CA GLN A 36 -5.13 -4.37 -1.59
C GLN A 36 -4.75 -3.61 -0.32
N LEU A 37 -3.54 -3.05 -0.25
CA LEU A 37 -3.10 -2.29 0.93
C LEU A 37 -3.89 -1.00 1.13
N LEU A 38 -4.32 -0.34 0.05
CA LEU A 38 -5.19 0.84 0.13
C LEU A 38 -6.57 0.48 0.68
N ASP A 39 -7.13 -0.65 0.25
CA ASP A 39 -8.39 -1.18 0.78
C ASP A 39 -8.27 -1.56 2.26
N GLU A 40 -7.17 -2.23 2.65
CA GLU A 40 -6.87 -2.54 4.05
C GLU A 40 -6.74 -1.27 4.89
N ARG A 41 -6.05 -0.23 4.37
CA ARG A 41 -5.93 1.08 5.05
C ARG A 41 -7.29 1.73 5.28
N ALA A 42 -8.14 1.73 4.25
CA ALA A 42 -9.47 2.30 4.31
C ALA A 42 -10.35 1.56 5.32
N ALA A 43 -10.29 0.22 5.34
CA ALA A 43 -11.01 -0.60 6.29
C ALA A 43 -10.57 -0.37 7.75
N VAL A 44 -9.26 -0.21 7.99
CA VAL A 44 -8.71 0.09 9.33
C VAL A 44 -9.11 1.51 9.78
N ALA A 45 -9.02 2.50 8.89
CA ALA A 45 -9.40 3.88 9.21
C ALA A 45 -10.91 4.07 9.43
N ALA A 46 -11.74 3.27 8.76
CA ALA A 46 -13.19 3.29 8.92
C ALA A 46 -13.69 2.44 10.09
N ALA A 47 -12.83 1.60 10.69
CA ALA A 47 -13.22 0.78 11.84
C ALA A 47 -13.59 1.70 13.01
N PRO A 48 -14.82 1.62 13.54
CA PRO A 48 -15.19 2.43 14.69
C PRO A 48 -14.29 2.04 15.86
N LEU A 49 -13.67 3.03 16.50
CA LEU A 49 -13.01 2.89 17.79
C LEU A 49 -14.05 2.31 18.76
N ARG A 50 -14.07 0.99 18.92
CA ARG A 50 -14.80 0.32 19.99
C ARG A 50 -14.10 0.71 21.29
N ARG A 51 -14.56 1.80 21.89
CA ARG A 51 -14.31 2.17 23.28
C ARG A 51 -15.42 1.59 24.15
#